data_AF-A0A9W8XH16-F1
#
_entry.id   AF-A0A9W8XH16-F1
#
_cell.length_a   1.000
_cell.length_b   1.000
_cell.length_c   1.000
_cell.angle_alpha   90.00
_cell.angle_beta   90.00
_cell.angle_gamma   90.00
#
_symmetry.space_group_name_H-M   'P 1'
#
loop_
_entity.id
_entity.type
_entity.pdbx_description
1 polymer ?
#
loop_
_entity_poly.entity_id
_entity_poly.type
_entity_poly.pdbx_seq_one_letter_code
_entity_poly.pdbx_strand_id
1 'polypeptide(L)'
;MTALASPGPWGENILKNVYYYFARIQKNAHLKNKNFSAGNPESNRFGTPRFLNDREMVECLTSIFEWTINPSANDGRVCPVVLLGHAVDNDVEKIQKLLHFDPRTVVKQIDTQVIARDVGHWNHRVNQIGLQRLVGDMGFAFRDAHTASNDAAYTTIAAVQLILNPSHKSISQPCTLQKVVDAAELRSQREYWTHGSDKYCFRCGSRKHFVETGGKNGARCSQDVFCEFCYENRYEAGAHHGHRTEACVMKAFETSNSSRQGRRKRPRGGQKAANYTQAVTQGAQDAAADNANDIPPFSFGGSPLNTATQHPVQGGSAPQPPSTISYRPPQPRLVPSQDPRVSAPQWATVASQTPRTGNALSQNPRAAATQTMASSSSVVRSGNIYDVLNGTVKDIEK
;
A
#
# COMPACT_ATOMS: atom_id res chain seq x y z
N MET A 1 17.79 -0.18 -22.09
CA MET A 1 17.17 0.62 -21.01
C MET A 1 18.09 0.57 -19.80
N THR A 2 18.58 1.72 -19.35
CA THR A 2 19.46 1.85 -18.17
C THR A 2 18.69 1.36 -16.96
N ALA A 3 19.22 0.37 -16.23
CA ALA A 3 18.54 -0.24 -15.11
C ALA A 3 18.17 0.84 -14.07
N LEU A 4 16.87 1.04 -13.87
CA LEU A 4 16.27 1.90 -12.82
C LEU A 4 16.50 1.35 -11.40
N ALA A 5 17.46 0.44 -11.24
CA ALA A 5 17.63 -0.40 -10.07
C ALA A 5 18.20 0.34 -8.85
N SER A 6 18.72 1.55 -9.03
CA SER A 6 19.25 2.38 -7.94
C SER A 6 18.38 3.63 -7.72
N PRO A 7 17.86 3.87 -6.51
CA PRO A 7 17.06 5.05 -6.21
C PRO A 7 17.86 6.36 -6.15
N GLY A 8 19.19 6.29 -6.13
CA GLY A 8 20.03 7.42 -5.71
C GLY A 8 19.88 7.77 -4.22
N PRO A 9 20.83 8.57 -3.66
CA PRO A 9 20.70 9.08 -2.29
C PRO A 9 19.40 9.86 -2.07
N TRP A 10 18.93 10.56 -3.10
CA TRP A 10 17.69 11.34 -3.07
C TRP A 10 16.46 10.44 -2.98
N GLY A 11 16.36 9.42 -3.84
CA GLY A 11 15.23 8.48 -3.78
C GLY A 11 15.21 7.69 -2.48
N GLU A 12 16.37 7.25 -1.99
CA GLU A 12 16.46 6.61 -0.69
C GLU A 12 15.98 7.55 0.43
N ASN A 13 16.40 8.81 0.43
CA ASN A 13 15.95 9.79 1.41
C ASN A 13 14.44 10.03 1.34
N ILE A 14 13.85 10.15 0.15
CA ILE A 14 12.40 10.30 -0.01
C ILE A 14 11.67 9.08 0.56
N LEU A 15 12.05 7.87 0.16
CA LEU A 15 11.41 6.63 0.63
C LEU A 15 11.59 6.42 2.13
N LYS A 16 12.68 6.92 2.71
CA LYS A 16 12.88 6.93 4.15
C LYS A 16 11.92 7.86 4.90
N ASN A 17 11.26 8.80 4.24
CA ASN A 17 10.31 9.69 4.89
C ASN A 17 8.84 9.32 4.60
N VAL A 18 8.58 8.17 3.97
CA VAL A 18 7.23 7.65 3.74
C VAL A 18 6.73 6.89 4.97
N TYR A 19 5.49 7.18 5.33
CA TYR A 19 4.72 6.52 6.38
C TYR A 19 3.73 5.54 5.75
N TYR A 20 3.56 4.35 6.35
CA TYR A 20 2.71 3.30 5.78
C TYR A 20 1.63 2.85 6.77
N TYR A 21 0.39 3.00 6.34
CA TYR A 21 -0.79 2.78 7.16
C TYR A 21 -1.68 1.70 6.55
N PHE A 22 -1.95 0.63 7.30
CA PHE A 22 -2.82 -0.46 6.85
C PHE A 22 -4.12 -0.52 7.67
N ALA A 23 -5.14 0.19 7.20
CA ALA A 23 -6.45 0.24 7.84
C ALA A 23 -7.41 -0.83 7.27
N ARG A 24 -8.06 -1.59 8.15
CA ARG A 24 -9.11 -2.56 7.82
C ARG A 24 -10.43 -2.14 8.46
N ILE A 25 -11.47 -1.99 7.64
CA ILE A 25 -12.80 -1.61 8.12
C ILE A 25 -13.45 -2.81 8.82
N GLN A 26 -13.76 -2.68 10.10
CA GLN A 26 -14.23 -3.76 10.99
C GLN A 26 -15.41 -4.55 10.45
N LYS A 27 -16.40 -3.85 9.86
CA LYS A 27 -17.59 -4.49 9.30
C LYS A 27 -17.27 -5.45 8.16
N ASN A 28 -16.20 -5.21 7.40
CA ASN A 28 -15.82 -6.00 6.22
C ASN A 28 -14.52 -6.79 6.41
N ALA A 29 -13.82 -6.63 7.54
CA ALA A 29 -12.49 -7.19 7.73
C ALA A 29 -12.45 -8.73 7.72
N HIS A 30 -13.58 -9.39 7.98
CA HIS A 30 -13.74 -10.84 7.93
C HIS A 30 -13.85 -11.39 6.49
N LEU A 31 -14.11 -10.53 5.50
CA LEU A 31 -14.27 -10.90 4.10
C LEU A 31 -12.90 -11.06 3.43
N LYS A 32 -12.72 -12.13 2.67
CA LYS A 32 -11.55 -12.37 1.83
C LYS A 32 -11.99 -12.40 0.37
N ASN A 33 -11.31 -11.62 -0.48
CA ASN A 33 -11.56 -11.64 -1.91
C ASN A 33 -11.02 -12.95 -2.49
N LYS A 34 -11.90 -13.79 -3.05
CA LYS A 34 -11.52 -15.06 -3.69
C LYS A 34 -11.44 -14.98 -5.21
N ASN A 35 -12.18 -14.05 -5.83
CA ASN A 35 -12.50 -14.13 -7.26
C ASN A 35 -11.82 -13.07 -8.12
N PHE A 36 -11.52 -11.88 -7.59
CA PHE A 36 -10.98 -10.76 -8.39
C PHE A 36 -9.53 -10.44 -8.06
N SER A 37 -9.14 -10.67 -6.81
CA SER A 37 -7.77 -10.45 -6.32
C SER A 37 -7.59 -11.35 -5.12
N ALA A 38 -7.21 -12.61 -5.36
CA ALA A 38 -6.98 -13.60 -4.32
C ALA A 38 -5.79 -13.16 -3.47
N GLY A 39 -6.09 -12.41 -2.41
CA GLY A 39 -5.10 -11.84 -1.49
C GLY A 39 -5.22 -12.45 -0.10
N ASN A 40 -4.10 -12.48 0.62
CA ASN A 40 -4.11 -12.78 2.04
C ASN A 40 -3.99 -11.46 2.83
N PRO A 41 -5.04 -11.00 3.52
CA PRO A 41 -4.96 -9.76 4.30
C PRO A 41 -3.95 -9.84 5.45
N GLU A 42 -3.51 -11.05 5.82
CA GLU A 42 -2.49 -11.28 6.86
C GLU A 42 -1.05 -11.25 6.29
N SER A 43 -0.86 -11.19 4.97
CA SER A 43 0.48 -11.08 4.34
C SER A 43 0.89 -9.63 4.05
N ASN A 44 0.37 -8.68 4.83
CA ASN A 44 0.71 -7.27 4.66
C ASN A 44 2.18 -7.02 5.05
N ARG A 45 2.93 -6.34 4.16
CA ARG A 45 4.36 -6.08 4.33
C ARG A 45 4.65 -4.65 4.77
N PHE A 46 3.77 -3.71 4.43
CA PHE A 46 3.92 -2.29 4.77
C PHE A 46 2.91 -1.81 5.80
N GLY A 47 3.40 -1.40 6.98
CA GLY A 47 2.57 -0.99 8.10
C GLY A 47 1.95 -2.16 8.87
N THR A 48 1.38 -1.86 10.04
CA THR A 48 0.68 -2.86 10.85
C THR A 48 -0.84 -2.79 10.63
N PRO A 49 -1.54 -3.94 10.49
CA PRO A 49 -2.98 -3.96 10.24
C PRO A 49 -3.73 -3.43 11.47
N ARG A 50 -4.57 -2.41 11.28
CA ARG A 50 -5.44 -1.90 12.35
C ARG A 50 -6.88 -1.83 11.93
N PHE A 51 -7.74 -2.11 12.90
CA PHE A 51 -9.16 -2.31 12.69
C PHE A 51 -9.94 -1.09 13.14
N LEU A 52 -10.56 -0.41 12.18
CA LEU A 52 -11.30 0.83 12.39
C LEU A 52 -12.78 0.58 12.09
N ASN A 53 -13.67 1.18 12.87
CA ASN A 53 -15.06 1.33 12.45
C ASN A 53 -15.19 2.48 11.43
N ASP A 54 -16.37 2.67 10.83
CA ASP A 54 -16.56 3.69 9.78
C ASP A 54 -16.26 5.11 10.30
N ARG A 55 -16.65 5.43 11.55
CA ARG A 55 -16.41 6.74 12.15
C ARG A 55 -14.92 7.00 12.35
N GLU A 56 -14.20 6.05 12.95
CA GLU A 56 -12.75 6.14 13.15
C GLU A 56 -11.99 6.21 11.82
N MET A 57 -12.51 5.57 10.77
CA MET A 57 -11.94 5.68 9.43
C MET A 57 -12.07 7.11 8.89
N VAL A 58 -13.23 7.75 9.06
CA VAL A 58 -13.42 9.16 8.70
C VAL A 58 -12.49 10.06 9.52
N GLU A 59 -12.37 9.84 10.83
CA GLU A 59 -11.43 10.58 11.69
C GLU A 59 -9.98 10.41 11.24
N CYS A 60 -9.59 9.18 10.85
CA CYS A 60 -8.27 8.86 10.31
C CYS A 60 -8.00 9.54 8.96
N LEU A 61 -8.96 9.49 8.04
CA LEU A 61 -8.83 10.19 6.76
C LEU A 61 -8.76 11.71 6.96
N THR A 62 -9.57 12.26 7.85
CA THR A 62 -9.55 13.69 8.19
C THR A 62 -8.17 14.09 8.72
N SER A 63 -7.59 13.33 9.65
CA SER A 63 -6.26 13.66 10.21
C SER A 63 -5.13 13.59 9.16
N ILE A 64 -5.27 12.74 8.14
CA ILE A 64 -4.33 12.64 7.03
C ILE A 64 -4.50 13.81 6.04
N PHE A 65 -5.73 14.12 5.63
CA PHE A 65 -6.01 15.12 4.61
C PHE A 65 -6.00 16.56 5.15
N GLU A 66 -6.25 16.77 6.44
CA GLU A 66 -6.26 18.07 7.10
C GLU A 66 -5.01 18.28 7.97
N TRP A 67 -3.87 17.75 7.51
CA TRP A 67 -2.60 17.89 8.22
C TRP A 67 -2.24 19.37 8.35
N THR A 68 -2.14 19.88 9.58
CA THR A 68 -1.84 21.30 9.84
C THR A 68 -0.39 21.66 9.45
N ILE A 69 -0.19 22.73 8.69
CA ILE A 69 1.16 23.19 8.29
C ILE A 69 1.96 23.63 9.52
N ASN A 70 1.33 24.38 10.41
CA ASN A 70 1.93 24.85 11.65
C ASN A 70 1.03 24.52 12.85
N PRO A 71 1.22 23.35 13.48
CA PRO A 71 0.43 22.95 14.65
C PRO A 71 0.49 23.96 15.81
N SER A 72 1.57 24.73 15.91
CA SER A 72 1.80 25.70 16.99
C SER A 72 1.10 27.05 16.75
N ALA A 73 0.87 27.43 15.50
CA ALA A 73 0.29 28.73 15.17
C ALA A 73 -1.24 28.77 15.31
N ASN A 74 -1.90 27.61 15.30
CA ASN A 74 -3.37 27.48 15.33
C ASN A 74 -4.08 28.41 14.32
N ASP A 75 -3.46 28.62 13.16
CA ASP A 75 -3.96 29.51 12.09
C ASP A 75 -4.97 28.84 11.16
N GLY A 76 -5.34 27.59 11.46
CA GLY A 76 -6.26 26.77 10.67
C GLY A 76 -5.72 26.35 9.30
N ARG A 77 -4.44 26.59 8.99
CA ARG A 77 -3.88 26.27 7.67
C ARG A 77 -3.53 24.79 7.57
N VAL A 78 -4.15 24.14 6.61
CA VAL A 78 -3.92 22.73 6.26
C VAL A 78 -2.97 22.60 5.07
N CYS A 79 -2.22 21.50 5.03
CA CYS A 79 -1.28 21.20 3.98
C CYS A 79 -2.04 20.87 2.67
N PRO A 80 -1.68 21.47 1.52
CA PRO A 80 -2.25 21.07 0.24
C PRO A 80 -1.86 19.61 -0.05
N VAL A 81 -2.84 18.77 -0.41
CA VAL A 81 -2.64 17.35 -0.62
C VAL A 81 -2.50 17.02 -2.10
N VAL A 82 -1.49 16.23 -2.44
CA VAL A 82 -1.38 15.57 -3.73
C VAL A 82 -1.77 14.11 -3.54
N LEU A 83 -2.84 13.69 -4.19
CA LEU A 83 -3.30 12.31 -4.13
C LEU A 83 -2.58 11.49 -5.21
N LEU A 84 -1.83 10.49 -4.80
CA LEU A 84 -1.09 9.57 -5.68
C LEU A 84 -1.74 8.19 -5.69
N GLY A 85 -1.95 7.62 -6.87
CA GLY A 85 -2.54 6.28 -7.00
C GLY A 85 -2.14 5.53 -8.28
N HIS A 86 -2.75 4.36 -8.45
CA HIS A 86 -2.68 3.53 -9.64
C HIS A 86 -4.12 3.20 -10.06
N ALA A 87 -4.66 3.92 -11.05
CA ALA A 87 -6.10 4.03 -11.32
C ALA A 87 -6.90 4.78 -10.23
N VAL A 88 -6.42 5.98 -9.86
CA VAL A 88 -6.86 6.76 -8.68
C VAL A 88 -8.36 7.11 -8.67
N ASP A 89 -8.97 7.35 -9.83
CA ASP A 89 -10.37 7.76 -9.95
C ASP A 89 -11.33 6.76 -9.29
N ASN A 90 -11.05 5.46 -9.45
CA ASN A 90 -11.86 4.40 -8.87
C ASN A 90 -11.82 4.42 -7.33
N ASP A 91 -10.72 4.85 -6.74
CA ASP A 91 -10.54 4.82 -5.29
C ASP A 91 -11.16 6.04 -4.63
N VAL A 92 -11.08 7.21 -5.26
CA VAL A 92 -11.81 8.43 -4.84
C VAL A 92 -13.32 8.16 -4.83
N GLU A 93 -13.85 7.59 -5.91
CA GLU A 93 -15.27 7.25 -6.02
C GLU A 93 -15.72 6.28 -4.90
N LYS A 94 -14.90 5.27 -4.59
CA LYS A 94 -15.19 4.32 -3.50
C LYS A 94 -15.17 4.99 -2.13
N ILE A 95 -14.18 5.83 -1.85
CA ILE A 95 -14.06 6.53 -0.56
C ILE A 95 -15.30 7.42 -0.34
N GLN A 96 -15.68 8.21 -1.34
CA GLN A 96 -16.87 9.06 -1.28
C GLN A 96 -18.15 8.23 -1.08
N LYS A 97 -18.32 7.12 -1.81
CA LYS A 97 -19.53 6.30 -1.73
C LYS A 97 -19.65 5.49 -0.45
N LEU A 98 -18.54 4.96 0.07
CA LEU A 98 -18.55 4.01 1.18
C LEU A 98 -18.41 4.69 2.54
N LEU A 99 -17.70 5.83 2.59
CA LEU A 99 -17.38 6.53 3.83
C LEU A 99 -17.99 7.93 3.90
N HIS A 100 -18.61 8.42 2.81
CA HIS A 100 -19.12 9.78 2.71
C HIS A 100 -18.04 10.83 3.01
N PHE A 101 -16.78 10.50 2.71
CA PHE A 101 -15.62 11.35 2.93
C PHE A 101 -15.26 12.10 1.65
N ASP A 102 -15.05 13.40 1.77
CA ASP A 102 -14.70 14.31 0.67
C ASP A 102 -13.29 14.90 0.90
N PRO A 103 -12.28 14.53 0.08
CA PRO A 103 -10.90 14.96 0.28
C PRO A 103 -10.65 16.39 -0.24
N ARG A 104 -11.27 17.38 0.41
CA ARG A 104 -11.31 18.79 -0.05
C ARG A 104 -9.96 19.48 -0.19
N THR A 105 -8.95 19.02 0.54
CA THR A 105 -7.59 19.58 0.51
C THR A 105 -6.75 19.07 -0.65
N VAL A 106 -7.29 18.19 -1.49
CA VAL A 106 -6.59 17.67 -2.68
C VAL A 106 -6.49 18.75 -3.75
N VAL A 107 -5.26 19.19 -4.02
CA VAL A 107 -4.95 20.17 -5.06
C VAL A 107 -4.58 19.52 -6.39
N LYS A 108 -4.17 18.24 -6.36
CA LYS A 108 -3.79 17.48 -7.56
C LYS A 108 -3.98 15.99 -7.34
N GLN A 109 -4.46 15.31 -8.37
CA GLN A 109 -4.44 13.85 -8.47
C GLN A 109 -3.37 13.43 -9.47
N ILE A 110 -2.59 12.42 -9.10
CA ILE A 110 -1.49 11.87 -9.88
C ILE A 110 -1.70 10.37 -10.01
N ASP A 111 -1.66 9.87 -11.24
CA ASP A 111 -1.79 8.46 -11.55
C ASP A 111 -0.48 7.92 -12.12
N THR A 112 0.07 6.87 -11.52
CA THR A 112 1.31 6.24 -11.97
C THR A 112 1.21 5.65 -13.38
N GLN A 113 0.02 5.28 -13.86
CA GLN A 113 -0.19 4.83 -15.24
C GLN A 113 -0.12 5.98 -16.25
N VAL A 114 -0.43 7.20 -15.81
CA VAL A 114 -0.26 8.43 -16.61
C VAL A 114 1.21 8.83 -16.61
N ILE A 115 1.85 8.91 -15.43
CA ILE A 115 3.30 9.22 -15.33
C ILE A 115 4.13 8.27 -16.19
N ALA A 116 3.86 6.96 -16.12
CA ALA A 116 4.61 5.97 -16.88
C ALA A 116 4.53 6.21 -18.41
N ARG A 117 3.40 6.72 -18.91
CA ARG A 117 3.25 7.12 -20.32
C ARG A 117 3.98 8.41 -20.62
N ASP A 118 3.81 9.42 -19.76
CA ASP A 118 4.39 10.75 -19.95
C ASP A 118 5.92 10.72 -20.00
N VAL A 119 6.55 9.85 -19.20
CA VAL A 119 8.02 9.67 -19.20
C VAL A 119 8.52 8.65 -20.23
N GLY A 120 7.63 8.14 -21.10
CA GLY A 120 7.96 7.17 -22.14
C GLY A 120 8.34 5.77 -21.64
N HIS A 121 8.07 5.47 -20.38
CA HIS A 121 8.31 4.15 -19.78
C HIS A 121 7.30 3.10 -20.29
N TRP A 122 6.07 3.54 -20.58
CA TRP A 122 5.00 2.71 -21.09
C TRP A 122 4.38 3.32 -22.34
N ASN A 123 4.54 2.67 -23.50
CA ASN A 123 4.11 3.24 -24.79
C ASN A 123 2.94 2.47 -25.44
N HIS A 124 2.24 1.63 -24.68
CA HIS A 124 1.11 0.89 -25.22
C HIS A 124 -0.12 1.80 -25.39
N ARG A 125 -0.68 1.86 -26.60
CA ARG A 125 -1.77 2.81 -26.96
C ARG A 125 -3.06 2.61 -26.18
N VAL A 126 -3.44 1.34 -25.97
CA VAL A 126 -4.76 0.98 -25.39
C VAL A 126 -4.63 0.49 -23.95
N ASN A 127 -3.72 -0.44 -23.70
CA ASN A 127 -3.55 -1.07 -22.39
C ASN A 127 -2.81 -0.15 -21.42
N GLN A 128 -3.34 -0.05 -20.20
CA GLN A 128 -2.61 0.53 -19.07
C GLN A 128 -1.58 -0.47 -18.53
N ILE A 129 -0.46 0.04 -18.00
CA ILE A 129 0.51 -0.81 -17.31
C ILE A 129 -0.07 -1.26 -15.97
N GLY A 130 0.03 -2.56 -15.68
CA GLY A 130 -0.33 -3.10 -14.36
C GLY A 130 0.79 -2.88 -13.35
N LEU A 131 0.43 -2.68 -12.08
CA LEU A 131 1.38 -2.38 -11.00
C LEU A 131 2.52 -3.39 -10.87
N GLN A 132 2.22 -4.70 -10.93
CA GLN A 132 3.24 -5.75 -10.87
C GLN A 132 4.31 -5.59 -11.95
N ARG A 133 3.89 -5.30 -13.19
CA ARG A 133 4.81 -5.09 -14.31
C ARG A 133 5.63 -3.82 -14.12
N LEU A 134 4.97 -2.72 -13.74
CA LEU A 134 5.63 -1.45 -13.46
C LEU A 134 6.73 -1.63 -12.38
N VAL A 135 6.42 -2.32 -11.28
CA VAL A 135 7.38 -2.63 -10.21
C VAL A 135 8.54 -3.50 -10.71
N GLY A 136 8.23 -4.53 -11.50
CA GLY A 136 9.24 -5.40 -12.11
C GLY A 136 10.21 -4.62 -12.99
N ASP A 137 9.70 -3.69 -13.80
CA ASP A 137 10.51 -2.83 -14.68
C ASP A 137 11.40 -1.84 -13.90
N MET A 138 11.06 -1.53 -12.64
CA MET A 138 11.90 -0.74 -11.71
C MET A 138 12.98 -1.58 -11.00
N GLY A 139 12.98 -2.91 -11.16
CA GLY A 139 14.03 -3.78 -10.64
C GLY A 139 13.90 -4.13 -9.15
N PHE A 140 12.69 -4.20 -8.61
CA PHE A 140 12.43 -4.71 -7.27
C PHE A 140 11.24 -5.68 -7.23
N ALA A 141 11.16 -6.50 -6.18
CA ALA A 141 10.22 -7.60 -6.06
C ALA A 141 8.82 -7.13 -5.63
N PHE A 142 7.82 -7.57 -6.39
CA PHE A 142 6.40 -7.42 -6.05
C PHE A 142 5.95 -8.62 -5.21
N ARG A 143 5.94 -8.48 -3.88
CA ARG A 143 5.65 -9.57 -2.93
C ARG A 143 4.31 -9.38 -2.25
N ASP A 144 3.63 -10.49 -1.93
CA ASP A 144 2.39 -10.50 -1.16
C ASP A 144 1.38 -9.47 -1.66
N ALA A 145 1.15 -9.52 -2.97
CA ALA A 145 0.24 -8.62 -3.66
C ALA A 145 -1.17 -8.67 -3.05
N HIS A 146 -1.96 -7.63 -3.31
CA HIS A 146 -3.40 -7.57 -2.99
C HIS A 146 -3.75 -7.29 -1.53
N THR A 147 -2.85 -6.63 -0.80
CA THR A 147 -3.26 -5.80 0.35
C THR A 147 -3.22 -4.32 -0.08
N ALA A 148 -4.17 -3.53 0.40
CA ALA A 148 -4.26 -2.12 0.00
C ALA A 148 -3.00 -1.32 0.36
N SER A 149 -2.36 -1.63 1.49
CA SER A 149 -1.13 -0.94 1.92
C SER A 149 0.08 -1.37 1.07
N ASN A 150 0.22 -2.65 0.73
CA ASN A 150 1.28 -3.08 -0.20
C ASN A 150 1.11 -2.43 -1.58
N ASP A 151 -0.11 -2.39 -2.11
CA ASP A 151 -0.39 -1.74 -3.41
C ASP A 151 -0.05 -0.24 -3.36
N ALA A 152 -0.43 0.46 -2.29
CA ALA A 152 -0.09 1.88 -2.08
C ALA A 152 1.43 2.11 -1.94
N ALA A 153 2.12 1.22 -1.20
CA ALA A 153 3.55 1.30 -1.01
C ALA A 153 4.31 1.12 -2.33
N TYR A 154 3.98 0.08 -3.07
CA TYR A 154 4.58 -0.21 -4.36
C TYR A 154 4.28 0.87 -5.41
N THR A 155 3.06 1.41 -5.41
CA THR A 155 2.68 2.58 -6.22
C THR A 155 3.56 3.78 -5.89
N THR A 156 3.74 4.10 -4.60
CA THR A 156 4.56 5.22 -4.15
C THR A 156 6.03 5.05 -4.55
N ILE A 157 6.59 3.86 -4.33
CA ILE A 157 7.97 3.55 -4.67
C ILE A 157 8.20 3.66 -6.18
N ALA A 158 7.29 3.10 -6.98
CA ALA A 158 7.36 3.19 -8.44
C ALA A 158 7.23 4.65 -8.93
N ALA A 159 6.32 5.43 -8.35
CA ALA A 159 6.17 6.84 -8.70
C ALA A 159 7.46 7.63 -8.47
N VAL A 160 8.09 7.47 -7.30
CA VAL A 160 9.37 8.10 -6.98
C VAL A 160 10.43 7.69 -8.02
N GLN A 161 10.51 6.41 -8.39
CA GLN A 161 11.46 5.98 -9.41
C GLN A 161 11.17 6.54 -10.80
N LEU A 162 9.90 6.67 -11.20
CA LEU A 162 9.54 7.23 -12.51
C LEU A 162 9.98 8.70 -12.65
N ILE A 163 9.83 9.50 -11.58
CA ILE A 163 10.05 10.95 -11.66
C ILE A 163 11.48 11.39 -11.31
N LEU A 164 12.25 10.54 -10.62
CA LEU A 164 13.62 10.89 -10.25
C LEU A 164 14.49 11.06 -11.50
N ASN A 165 15.07 12.25 -11.62
CA ASN A 165 16.02 12.58 -12.68
C ASN A 165 17.18 11.57 -12.67
N PRO A 166 17.62 11.05 -13.84
CA PRO A 166 18.76 10.13 -13.92
C PRO A 166 20.02 10.62 -13.20
N SER A 167 20.29 11.93 -13.20
CA SER A 167 21.42 12.53 -12.46
C SER A 167 21.34 12.33 -10.95
N HIS A 168 20.13 12.23 -10.39
CA HIS A 168 19.93 11.99 -8.96
C HIS A 168 19.98 10.50 -8.60
N LYS A 169 19.89 9.60 -9.58
CA LYS A 169 19.99 8.13 -9.42
C LYS A 169 21.44 7.64 -9.41
N SER A 170 22.36 8.46 -8.88
CA SER A 170 23.81 8.29 -9.00
C SER A 170 24.26 6.82 -8.91
N ILE A 171 25.12 6.43 -9.85
CA ILE A 171 25.76 5.10 -9.91
C ILE A 171 26.58 4.83 -8.63
N SER A 172 26.98 5.87 -7.90
CA SER A 172 27.80 5.75 -6.69
C SER A 172 27.04 5.30 -5.43
N GLN A 173 25.73 5.04 -5.50
CA GLN A 173 24.99 4.56 -4.33
C GLN A 173 25.26 3.07 -4.06
N PRO A 174 25.57 2.68 -2.81
CA PRO A 174 25.96 1.31 -2.49
C PRO A 174 24.78 0.33 -2.34
N CYS A 175 23.53 0.79 -2.36
CA CYS A 175 22.37 -0.06 -2.11
C CYS A 175 21.42 -0.11 -3.32
N THR A 176 20.86 -1.30 -3.56
CA THR A 176 19.83 -1.50 -4.59
C THR A 176 18.49 -0.96 -4.09
N LEU A 177 17.58 -0.66 -5.01
CA LEU A 177 16.21 -0.29 -4.68
C LEU A 177 15.54 -1.35 -3.79
N GLN A 178 15.77 -2.63 -4.08
CA GLN A 178 15.26 -3.73 -3.23
C GLN A 178 15.70 -3.60 -1.77
N LYS A 179 16.97 -3.26 -1.49
CA LYS A 179 17.45 -3.05 -0.11
C LYS A 179 16.73 -1.89 0.57
N VAL A 180 16.45 -0.81 -0.16
CA VAL A 180 15.68 0.33 0.37
C VAL A 180 14.24 -0.07 0.66
N VAL A 181 13.61 -0.86 -0.22
CA VAL A 181 12.26 -1.41 -0.04
C VAL A 181 12.21 -2.32 1.19
N ASP A 182 13.15 -3.26 1.34
CA ASP A 182 13.22 -4.16 2.50
C ASP A 182 13.39 -3.38 3.82
N ALA A 183 14.19 -2.31 3.82
CA ALA A 183 14.35 -1.44 4.98
C ALA A 183 13.07 -0.65 5.30
N ALA A 184 12.35 -0.17 4.28
CA ALA A 184 11.07 0.50 4.44
C ALA A 184 9.99 -0.45 5.00
N GLU A 185 9.92 -1.69 4.50
CA GLU A 185 9.05 -2.75 5.03
C GLU A 185 9.33 -2.95 6.53
N LEU A 186 10.58 -3.27 6.89
CA LEU A 186 10.96 -3.54 8.28
C LEU A 186 10.66 -2.37 9.22
N ARG A 187 10.93 -1.14 8.79
CA ARG A 187 10.63 0.06 9.58
C ARG A 187 9.13 0.23 9.76
N SER A 188 8.36 0.12 8.68
CA SER A 188 6.92 0.38 8.69
C SER A 188 6.16 -0.53 9.67
N GLN A 189 6.64 -1.75 9.89
CA GLN A 189 6.08 -2.67 10.88
C GLN A 189 6.21 -2.19 12.33
N ARG A 190 7.09 -1.21 12.58
CA ARG A 190 7.31 -0.61 13.91
C ARG A 190 6.71 0.78 14.01
N GLU A 191 6.04 1.23 12.95
CA GLU A 191 5.44 2.55 12.93
C GLU A 191 4.23 2.60 13.86
N TYR A 192 4.21 3.64 14.70
CA TYR A 192 3.12 3.87 15.62
C TYR A 192 2.08 4.81 15.00
N TRP A 193 0.82 4.45 15.16
CA TRP A 193 -0.32 5.31 14.86
C TRP A 193 -1.46 5.00 15.82
N THR A 194 -2.26 6.02 16.11
CA THR A 194 -3.21 6.03 17.21
C THR A 194 -4.60 5.55 16.82
N HIS A 195 -4.91 5.46 15.53
CA HIS A 195 -6.25 5.13 15.05
C HIS A 195 -6.58 3.64 15.19
N GLY A 196 -7.86 3.36 15.49
CA GLY A 196 -8.41 2.00 15.56
C GLY A 196 -7.81 1.12 16.66
N SER A 197 -7.93 -0.19 16.47
CA SER A 197 -7.38 -1.22 17.36
C SER A 197 -6.37 -2.09 16.61
N ASP A 198 -5.29 -2.51 17.27
CA ASP A 198 -4.41 -3.55 16.75
C ASP A 198 -5.08 -4.92 16.78
N LYS A 199 -6.03 -5.16 17.68
CA LYS A 199 -6.76 -6.42 17.82
C LYS A 199 -8.21 -6.30 17.37
N TYR A 200 -8.70 -7.31 16.66
CA TYR A 200 -10.12 -7.45 16.38
C TYR A 200 -10.50 -8.91 16.16
N CYS A 201 -11.55 -9.35 16.85
CA CYS A 201 -12.05 -10.71 16.75
C CYS A 201 -13.18 -10.78 15.70
N PHE A 202 -12.94 -11.41 14.55
CA PHE A 202 -13.98 -11.61 13.53
C PHE A 202 -15.17 -12.47 14.01
N ARG A 203 -14.98 -13.31 15.04
CA ARG A 203 -16.04 -14.14 15.63
C ARG A 203 -17.04 -13.29 16.42
N CYS A 204 -16.61 -12.60 17.47
CA CYS A 204 -17.49 -11.85 18.39
C CYS A 204 -17.45 -10.31 18.22
N GLY A 205 -16.55 -9.77 17.38
CA GLY A 205 -16.34 -8.34 17.17
C GLY A 205 -15.63 -7.60 18.28
N SER A 206 -15.11 -8.31 19.28
CA SER A 206 -14.34 -7.69 20.36
C SER A 206 -13.02 -7.13 19.85
N ARG A 207 -12.64 -5.97 20.36
CA ARG A 207 -11.31 -5.36 20.15
C ARG A 207 -10.26 -5.83 21.18
N LYS A 208 -10.61 -6.77 22.06
CA LYS A 208 -9.73 -7.20 23.16
C LYS A 208 -8.82 -8.38 22.80
N HIS A 209 -9.14 -9.12 21.74
CA HIS A 209 -8.42 -10.33 21.31
C HIS A 209 -8.51 -10.54 19.80
N PHE A 210 -7.64 -11.41 19.27
CA PHE A 210 -7.69 -11.92 17.90
C PHE A 210 -8.38 -13.28 17.83
N VAL A 211 -8.96 -13.62 16.68
CA VAL A 211 -9.52 -14.98 16.43
C VAL A 211 -8.42 -16.04 16.41
N GLU A 212 -7.20 -15.69 16.00
CA GLU A 212 -6.21 -16.68 15.55
C GLU A 212 -5.32 -17.32 16.62
N THR A 213 -5.46 -17.03 17.91
CA THR A 213 -4.78 -17.87 18.91
C THR A 213 -5.63 -19.09 19.24
N GLY A 214 -5.78 -19.96 18.24
CA GLY A 214 -6.03 -21.41 18.40
C GLY A 214 -4.73 -22.22 18.39
N GLY A 215 -3.57 -21.57 18.58
CA GLY A 215 -2.31 -22.25 18.90
C GLY A 215 -2.36 -22.90 20.28
N LYS A 216 -1.42 -23.81 20.57
CA LYS A 216 -1.45 -24.78 21.70
C LYS A 216 -1.78 -24.22 23.10
N ASN A 217 -1.67 -22.90 23.33
CA ASN A 217 -2.01 -22.21 24.59
C ASN A 217 -2.89 -20.96 24.42
N GLY A 218 -3.47 -20.72 23.24
CA GLY A 218 -4.29 -19.55 22.96
C GLY A 218 -5.74 -19.77 23.35
N ALA A 219 -6.28 -18.95 24.24
CA ALA A 219 -7.70 -18.98 24.53
C ALA A 219 -8.48 -18.60 23.25
N ARG A 220 -9.17 -19.58 22.67
CA ARG A 220 -10.16 -19.32 21.62
C ARG A 220 -11.16 -18.30 22.16
N CYS A 221 -11.68 -17.43 21.30
CA CYS A 221 -12.82 -16.60 21.65
C CYS A 221 -13.90 -17.50 22.27
N SER A 222 -14.24 -17.29 23.54
CA SER A 222 -15.23 -18.08 24.28
C SER A 222 -16.61 -17.44 24.31
N GLN A 223 -16.75 -16.24 23.74
CA GLN A 223 -18.04 -15.56 23.64
C GLN A 223 -19.03 -16.42 22.87
N ASP A 224 -20.24 -16.56 23.40
CA ASP A 224 -21.31 -17.16 22.64
C ASP A 224 -21.75 -16.17 21.55
N VAL A 225 -21.90 -16.68 20.33
CA VAL A 225 -22.28 -15.87 19.17
C VAL A 225 -23.31 -16.64 18.37
N PHE A 226 -24.20 -15.91 17.72
CA PHE A 226 -25.25 -16.50 16.92
C PHE A 226 -25.38 -15.76 15.58
N CYS A 227 -25.49 -16.52 14.49
CA CYS A 227 -25.76 -16.03 13.15
C CYS A 227 -27.14 -16.50 12.70
N GLU A 228 -28.11 -15.58 12.76
CA GLU A 228 -29.51 -15.79 12.36
C GLU A 228 -29.60 -16.27 10.91
N PHE A 229 -28.82 -15.66 10.02
CA PHE A 229 -28.82 -15.98 8.60
C PHE A 229 -28.41 -17.44 8.32
N CYS A 230 -27.38 -17.94 9.01
CA CYS A 230 -26.97 -19.34 8.86
C CYS A 230 -27.96 -20.31 9.49
N TYR A 231 -28.63 -19.91 10.57
CA TYR A 231 -29.68 -20.71 11.20
C TYR A 231 -30.89 -20.86 10.27
N GLU A 232 -31.38 -19.77 9.70
CA GLU A 232 -32.54 -19.75 8.80
C GLU A 232 -32.30 -20.51 7.50
N ASN A 233 -31.11 -20.36 6.89
CA ASN A 233 -30.79 -20.96 5.59
C ASN A 233 -30.18 -22.37 5.68
N ARG A 234 -29.98 -22.91 6.89
CA ARG A 234 -29.48 -24.27 7.13
C ARG A 234 -28.20 -24.65 6.36
N TYR A 235 -27.27 -23.70 6.13
CA TYR A 235 -26.06 -23.98 5.34
C TYR A 235 -25.23 -25.14 5.88
N GLU A 236 -25.01 -25.19 7.20
CA GLU A 236 -24.27 -26.25 7.87
C GLU A 236 -24.68 -26.34 9.35
N ALA A 237 -24.79 -27.56 9.88
CA ALA A 237 -25.16 -27.80 11.27
C ALA A 237 -24.13 -27.14 12.21
N GLY A 238 -24.60 -26.26 13.10
CA GLY A 238 -23.77 -25.56 14.09
C GLY A 238 -22.97 -24.37 13.57
N ALA A 239 -22.95 -24.08 12.26
CA ALA A 239 -22.22 -22.93 11.71
C ALA A 239 -22.71 -21.58 12.28
N HIS A 240 -23.99 -21.52 12.68
CA HIS A 240 -24.57 -20.34 13.31
C HIS A 240 -23.95 -20.01 14.68
N HIS A 241 -23.27 -20.94 15.36
CA HIS A 241 -22.54 -20.67 16.61
C HIS A 241 -21.09 -20.23 16.41
N GLY A 242 -20.63 -20.18 15.15
CA GLY A 242 -19.25 -19.87 14.80
C GLY A 242 -18.95 -18.37 14.64
N HIS A 243 -19.97 -17.54 14.42
CA HIS A 243 -19.83 -16.13 14.08
C HIS A 243 -21.13 -15.36 14.33
N ARG A 244 -21.05 -14.02 14.33
CA ARG A 244 -22.22 -13.13 14.36
C ARG A 244 -22.82 -12.94 12.96
N THR A 245 -24.10 -12.61 12.86
CA THR A 245 -24.79 -12.34 11.58
C THR A 245 -24.07 -11.31 10.70
N GLU A 246 -23.50 -10.26 11.28
CA GLU A 246 -22.78 -9.20 10.55
C GLU A 246 -21.43 -9.67 9.98
N ALA A 247 -20.89 -10.76 10.51
CA ALA A 247 -19.65 -11.40 10.05
C ALA A 247 -19.92 -12.62 9.15
N CYS A 248 -21.16 -12.82 8.71
CA CYS A 248 -21.55 -13.97 7.90
C CYS A 248 -21.09 -13.80 6.45
N VAL A 249 -20.12 -14.63 6.04
CA VAL A 249 -19.59 -14.64 4.66
C VAL A 249 -20.67 -15.02 3.65
N MET A 250 -21.56 -15.95 3.99
CA MET A 250 -22.64 -16.37 3.10
C MET A 250 -23.63 -15.22 2.87
N LYS A 251 -24.03 -14.52 3.93
CA LYS A 251 -24.90 -13.33 3.84
C LYS A 251 -24.29 -12.24 2.97
N ALA A 252 -23.00 -11.96 3.16
CA ALA A 252 -22.27 -10.98 2.36
C ALA A 252 -22.22 -11.39 0.88
N PHE A 253 -22.00 -12.67 0.59
CA PHE A 253 -21.98 -13.20 -0.77
C PHE A 253 -23.35 -13.06 -1.45
N GLU A 254 -24.43 -13.45 -0.80
CA GLU A 254 -25.79 -13.32 -1.36
C GLU A 254 -26.18 -11.87 -1.59
N THR A 255 -25.92 -10.99 -0.62
CA THR A 255 -26.17 -9.54 -0.76
C THR A 255 -25.44 -8.97 -1.99
N SER A 256 -24.19 -9.40 -2.20
CA SER A 256 -23.39 -8.96 -3.36
C SER A 256 -23.94 -9.47 -4.69
N ASN A 257 -24.46 -10.71 -4.73
CA ASN A 257 -25.02 -11.30 -5.94
C ASN A 257 -26.38 -10.68 -6.30
N SER A 258 -27.24 -10.45 -5.32
CA SER A 258 -28.52 -9.76 -5.52
C SER A 258 -28.31 -8.35 -6.08
N SER A 259 -27.32 -7.63 -5.55
CA SER A 259 -26.93 -6.31 -6.06
C SER A 259 -26.44 -6.36 -7.52
N ARG A 260 -25.71 -7.40 -7.91
CA ARG A 260 -25.24 -7.60 -9.30
C ARG A 260 -26.38 -7.94 -10.26
N GLN A 261 -27.32 -8.79 -9.85
CA GLN A 261 -28.48 -9.15 -10.67
C GLN A 261 -29.38 -7.92 -10.93
N GLY A 262 -29.61 -7.09 -9.92
CA GLY A 262 -30.34 -5.83 -10.08
C GLY A 262 -29.66 -4.88 -11.08
N ARG A 263 -28.32 -4.84 -11.10
CA ARG A 263 -27.57 -3.99 -12.03
C ARG A 263 -27.58 -4.50 -13.47
N ARG A 264 -27.63 -5.83 -13.70
CA ARG A 264 -27.72 -6.42 -15.04
C ARG A 264 -29.07 -6.18 -15.72
N LYS A 265 -30.16 -6.07 -14.94
CA LYS A 265 -31.51 -5.81 -15.45
C LYS A 265 -31.73 -4.35 -15.89
N ARG A 266 -30.83 -3.42 -15.57
CA ARG A 266 -30.90 -2.06 -16.11
C ARG A 266 -30.52 -2.08 -17.60
N PRO A 267 -31.41 -1.67 -18.53
CA PRO A 267 -31.11 -1.69 -19.95
C PRO A 267 -29.82 -0.90 -20.21
N ARG A 268 -28.83 -1.57 -20.81
CA ARG A 268 -27.52 -0.97 -21.12
C ARG A 268 -27.57 0.04 -22.28
N GLY A 269 -28.74 0.25 -22.90
CA GLY A 269 -28.90 1.12 -24.06
C GLY A 269 -29.82 2.30 -23.75
N GLY A 270 -29.33 3.52 -23.97
CA GLY A 270 -30.16 4.74 -23.98
C GLY A 270 -29.40 6.01 -23.59
N GLN A 271 -28.99 6.13 -22.33
CA GLN A 271 -28.59 7.44 -21.79
C GLN A 271 -27.19 7.92 -22.17
N LYS A 272 -26.20 7.03 -22.33
CA LYS A 272 -24.84 7.48 -22.71
C LYS A 272 -24.74 7.94 -24.16
N ALA A 273 -25.51 7.35 -25.07
CA ALA A 273 -25.57 7.79 -26.46
C ALA A 273 -26.31 9.13 -26.59
N ALA A 274 -27.44 9.30 -25.88
CA ALA A 274 -28.18 10.56 -25.86
C ALA A 274 -27.33 11.73 -25.32
N ASN A 275 -26.61 11.53 -24.21
CA ASN A 275 -25.78 12.59 -23.62
C ASN A 275 -24.55 12.94 -24.47
N TYR A 276 -23.99 11.98 -25.22
CA TYR A 276 -22.89 12.27 -26.14
C TYR A 276 -23.39 13.08 -27.36
N THR A 277 -24.54 12.70 -27.94
CA THR A 277 -25.13 13.45 -29.06
C THR A 277 -25.52 14.87 -28.63
N GLN A 278 -26.06 15.04 -27.42
CA GLN A 278 -26.42 16.35 -26.87
C GLN A 278 -25.19 17.22 -26.58
N ALA A 279 -24.11 16.66 -26.02
CA ALA A 279 -22.87 17.41 -25.77
C ALA A 279 -22.17 17.84 -27.07
N VAL A 280 -22.20 17.00 -28.11
CA VAL A 280 -21.65 17.35 -29.43
C VAL A 280 -22.49 18.43 -30.14
N THR A 281 -23.81 18.41 -29.98
CA THR A 281 -24.67 19.47 -30.53
C THR A 281 -24.54 20.79 -29.78
N GLN A 282 -24.41 20.76 -28.44
CA GLN A 282 -24.20 21.96 -27.62
C GLN A 282 -22.84 22.60 -27.93
N GLY A 283 -21.76 21.81 -27.99
CA GLY A 283 -20.42 22.34 -28.32
C GLY A 283 -20.30 22.91 -29.74
N ALA A 284 -21.08 22.39 -30.69
CA ALA A 284 -21.15 22.95 -32.05
C ALA A 284 -21.93 24.27 -32.11
N GLN A 285 -22.92 24.47 -31.23
CA GLN A 285 -23.68 25.72 -31.13
C GLN A 285 -22.88 26.82 -30.44
N ASP A 286 -22.13 26.48 -29.39
CA ASP A 286 -21.29 27.43 -28.67
C ASP A 286 -20.10 27.91 -29.54
N ALA A 287 -19.49 27.02 -30.32
CA ALA A 287 -18.43 27.38 -31.26
C ALA A 287 -18.91 28.26 -32.44
N ALA A 288 -20.20 28.22 -32.77
CA ALA A 288 -20.79 29.10 -33.78
C ALA A 288 -21.12 30.50 -33.23
N ALA A 289 -21.32 30.63 -31.91
CA ALA A 289 -21.61 31.91 -31.26
C ALA A 289 -20.34 32.76 -31.01
N ASP A 290 -19.18 32.13 -30.81
CA ASP A 290 -17.92 32.82 -30.52
C ASP A 290 -17.22 33.43 -31.75
N ASN A 291 -17.70 33.18 -32.97
CA ASN A 291 -17.06 33.68 -34.20
C ASN A 291 -17.63 35.03 -34.70
N ALA A 292 -18.32 35.78 -33.84
CA ALA A 292 -19.02 37.02 -34.22
C ALA A 292 -18.53 38.29 -33.48
N ASN A 293 -17.46 38.23 -32.68
CA ASN A 293 -16.94 39.42 -31.99
C ASN A 293 -15.48 39.72 -32.38
N ASP A 294 -15.32 40.88 -33.02
CA ASP A 294 -14.06 41.52 -33.41
C ASP A 294 -13.07 41.61 -32.24
N ILE A 295 -11.94 40.92 -32.38
CA ILE A 295 -10.77 41.08 -31.50
C ILE A 295 -9.87 42.17 -32.10
N PRO A 296 -9.60 43.30 -31.40
CA PRO A 296 -8.66 44.30 -31.88
C PRO A 296 -7.21 43.80 -31.79
N PRO A 297 -6.31 44.26 -32.68
CA PRO A 297 -4.94 43.76 -32.75
C PRO A 297 -4.09 44.23 -31.56
N PHE A 298 -3.50 43.27 -30.85
CA PHE A 298 -2.47 43.51 -29.83
C PHE A 298 -1.12 43.79 -30.51
N SER A 299 -0.59 45.00 -30.34
CA SER A 299 0.78 45.37 -30.71
C SER A 299 1.80 44.80 -29.72
N PHE A 300 2.72 43.96 -30.22
CA PHE A 300 3.95 43.60 -29.50
C PHE A 300 4.98 44.73 -29.63
N GLY A 301 5.25 45.41 -28.51
CA GLY A 301 6.39 46.30 -28.37
C GLY A 301 7.68 45.51 -28.22
N GLY A 302 8.50 45.48 -29.27
CA GLY A 302 9.87 45.01 -29.21
C GLY A 302 10.78 46.05 -28.54
N SER A 303 11.72 45.57 -27.72
CA SER A 303 12.91 46.34 -27.34
C SER A 303 14.15 45.46 -27.49
N PRO A 304 15.30 46.05 -27.84
CA PRO A 304 16.34 45.35 -28.58
C PRO A 304 17.36 44.66 -27.69
N LEU A 305 18.07 43.72 -28.33
CA LEU A 305 19.21 42.96 -27.85
C LEU A 305 20.25 43.85 -27.16
N ASN A 306 20.72 43.40 -25.99
CA ASN A 306 22.00 43.82 -25.44
C ASN A 306 22.98 42.64 -25.50
N THR A 307 23.99 42.81 -26.36
CA THR A 307 25.26 42.07 -26.42
C THR A 307 26.13 42.40 -25.21
N ALA A 308 26.58 41.38 -24.46
CA ALA A 308 27.78 41.43 -23.63
C ALA A 308 28.12 39.99 -23.16
N THR A 309 29.16 39.36 -23.72
CA THR A 309 30.53 39.27 -23.15
C THR A 309 30.76 37.90 -22.50
N GLN A 310 31.52 37.05 -23.19
CA GLN A 310 31.99 35.78 -22.68
C GLN A 310 33.14 36.01 -21.68
N HIS A 311 33.00 35.49 -20.46
CA HIS A 311 34.08 35.32 -19.50
C HIS A 311 34.47 33.84 -19.40
N PRO A 312 35.77 33.52 -19.22
CA PRO A 312 36.25 32.14 -19.14
C PRO A 312 35.91 31.50 -17.79
N VAL A 313 35.48 30.24 -17.86
CA VAL A 313 35.13 29.37 -16.72
C VAL A 313 36.42 28.94 -15.99
N GLN A 314 36.63 29.43 -14.78
CA GLN A 314 37.57 28.84 -13.82
C GLN A 314 36.87 27.75 -13.00
N GLY A 315 37.56 26.63 -12.82
CA GLY A 315 37.07 25.44 -12.12
C GLY A 315 36.77 25.70 -10.65
N GLY A 316 35.50 25.55 -10.28
CA GLY A 316 35.03 25.51 -8.90
C GLY A 316 34.69 24.08 -8.48
N SER A 317 35.16 23.70 -7.30
CA SER A 317 34.93 22.40 -6.66
C SER A 317 33.43 22.09 -6.48
N ALA A 318 33.07 20.81 -6.59
CA ALA A 318 31.71 20.32 -6.43
C ALA A 318 31.08 20.80 -5.10
N PRO A 319 29.83 21.29 -5.10
CA PRO A 319 29.16 21.73 -3.88
C PRO A 319 28.96 20.55 -2.93
N GLN A 320 29.34 20.71 -1.66
CA GLN A 320 29.00 19.76 -0.62
C GLN A 320 27.47 19.70 -0.44
N PRO A 321 26.90 18.52 -0.20
CA PRO A 321 25.47 18.39 0.05
C PRO A 321 25.08 19.19 1.31
N PRO A 322 23.91 19.85 1.30
CA PRO A 322 23.44 20.58 2.46
C PRO A 322 23.30 19.64 3.66
N SER A 323 23.76 20.10 4.82
CA SER A 323 23.58 19.44 6.12
C SER A 323 22.10 19.12 6.33
N THR A 324 21.80 17.85 6.53
CA THR A 324 20.47 17.29 6.76
C THR A 324 19.84 17.91 8.02
N ILE A 325 18.86 18.79 7.83
CA ILE A 325 17.91 19.13 8.89
C ILE A 325 17.08 17.86 9.14
N SER A 326 17.31 17.21 10.28
CA SER A 326 16.52 16.07 10.75
C SER A 326 15.12 16.56 11.11
N TYR A 327 14.22 16.60 10.12
CA TYR A 327 12.81 16.89 10.35
C TYR A 327 12.16 15.65 10.95
N ARG A 328 12.02 15.63 12.27
CA ARG A 328 11.16 14.69 12.97
C ARG A 328 9.77 15.33 13.00
N PRO A 329 8.77 14.85 12.24
CA PRO A 329 7.43 15.38 12.39
C PRO A 329 6.98 15.17 13.84
N PRO A 330 6.26 16.15 14.42
CA PRO A 330 5.64 15.96 15.73
C PRO A 330 4.76 14.71 15.65
N GLN A 331 5.04 13.73 16.51
CA GLN A 331 4.14 12.60 16.72
C GLN A 331 2.76 13.19 17.05
N PRO A 332 1.65 12.66 16.50
CA PRO A 332 0.31 13.10 16.89
C PRO A 332 0.25 13.11 18.41
N ARG A 333 -0.12 14.26 19.00
CA ARG A 333 -0.22 14.42 20.45
C ARG A 333 -1.05 13.26 20.98
N LEU A 334 -0.47 12.51 21.92
CA LEU A 334 -1.22 11.58 22.76
C LEU A 334 -2.35 12.38 23.41
N VAL A 335 -3.57 12.22 22.93
CA VAL A 335 -4.74 12.59 23.72
C VAL A 335 -4.66 11.67 24.94
N PRO A 336 -4.56 12.20 26.18
CA PRO A 336 -4.51 11.35 27.35
C PRO A 336 -5.72 10.42 27.32
N SER A 337 -5.46 9.11 27.25
CA SER A 337 -6.47 8.11 27.52
C SER A 337 -7.04 8.41 28.90
N GLN A 338 -8.35 8.65 29.00
CA GLN A 338 -9.05 8.80 30.28
C GLN A 338 -9.15 7.47 31.05
N ASP A 339 -8.31 6.47 30.72
CA ASP A 339 -8.27 5.19 31.42
C ASP A 339 -7.02 5.10 32.32
N PRO A 340 -7.15 5.36 33.64
CA PRO A 340 -6.02 5.38 34.58
C PRO A 340 -5.45 3.98 34.91
N ARG A 341 -5.64 2.95 34.07
CA ARG A 341 -5.28 1.54 34.41
C ARG A 341 -4.36 0.81 33.44
N VAL A 342 -3.55 1.51 32.64
CA VAL A 342 -2.56 0.84 31.79
C VAL A 342 -1.15 1.34 32.10
N SER A 343 -0.47 0.63 33.01
CA SER A 343 0.96 0.77 33.24
C SER A 343 1.75 0.26 32.03
N ALA A 344 2.70 1.04 31.55
CA ALA A 344 3.59 0.68 30.44
C ALA A 344 4.53 -0.49 30.81
N PRO A 345 4.85 -1.42 29.88
CA PRO A 345 5.78 -2.51 30.16
C PRO A 345 7.24 -2.02 30.10
N GLN A 346 7.98 -2.27 31.19
CA GLN A 346 9.43 -2.08 31.29
C GLN A 346 10.15 -3.24 30.60
N TRP A 347 10.79 -2.98 29.46
CA TRP A 347 11.94 -3.76 29.01
C TRP A 347 12.89 -2.83 28.25
N ALA A 348 14.00 -2.44 28.88
CA ALA A 348 15.23 -1.98 28.23
C ALA A 348 16.32 -1.66 29.28
N THR A 349 16.94 -2.70 29.84
CA THR A 349 18.32 -2.56 30.34
C THR A 349 19.04 -3.91 30.17
N VAL A 350 19.87 -4.03 29.13
CA VAL A 350 20.88 -5.10 29.03
C VAL A 350 22.23 -4.41 29.10
N ALA A 351 22.88 -4.54 30.26
CA ALA A 351 24.27 -4.18 30.45
C ALA A 351 25.15 -5.38 30.11
N SER A 352 26.25 -5.09 29.41
CA SER A 352 27.32 -5.99 29.01
C SER A 352 28.04 -6.60 30.22
N GLN A 353 28.17 -7.93 30.26
CA GLN A 353 29.19 -8.62 31.07
C GLN A 353 29.81 -9.76 30.26
N THR A 354 31.13 -9.66 30.06
CA THR A 354 32.03 -10.71 29.58
C THR A 354 32.24 -11.78 30.65
N PRO A 355 32.40 -13.08 30.30
CA PRO A 355 33.00 -14.04 31.22
C PRO A 355 34.47 -14.34 30.88
N ARG A 356 35.26 -14.35 31.96
CA ARG A 356 36.64 -14.84 32.06
C ARG A 356 36.71 -16.36 31.97
N THR A 357 37.89 -16.81 31.55
CA THR A 357 38.46 -18.16 31.56
C THR A 357 38.45 -18.87 32.91
N GLY A 358 38.33 -20.21 32.89
CA GLY A 358 38.65 -21.08 34.03
C GLY A 358 38.54 -22.57 33.71
N ASN A 359 39.69 -23.26 33.69
CA ASN A 359 39.89 -24.71 33.53
C ASN A 359 39.33 -25.54 34.70
N ALA A 360 38.93 -26.80 34.43
CA ALA A 360 39.29 -27.96 35.27
C ALA A 360 39.05 -29.30 34.55
N LEU A 361 40.07 -30.16 34.61
CA LEU A 361 40.13 -31.58 34.21
C LEU A 361 39.33 -32.49 35.17
N SER A 362 38.83 -33.64 34.67
CA SER A 362 39.14 -34.99 35.21
C SER A 362 38.29 -36.12 34.58
N GLN A 363 38.97 -37.03 33.86
CA GLN A 363 38.99 -38.52 33.90
C GLN A 363 37.73 -39.28 34.41
N ASN A 364 37.30 -40.47 33.94
CA ASN A 364 37.87 -41.58 33.15
C ASN A 364 36.73 -42.59 32.74
N PRO A 365 36.96 -43.79 32.14
CA PRO A 365 36.14 -44.31 31.03
C PRO A 365 35.58 -45.75 31.24
N ARG A 366 34.89 -46.31 30.23
CA ARG A 366 34.79 -47.75 29.88
C ARG A 366 33.99 -47.90 28.57
N ALA A 367 34.61 -48.38 27.48
CA ALA A 367 34.64 -49.79 27.00
C ALA A 367 33.25 -50.25 26.46
N ALA A 368 33.08 -50.91 25.30
CA ALA A 368 33.95 -51.42 24.24
C ALA A 368 33.06 -51.91 23.06
N ALA A 369 33.73 -52.25 21.94
CA ALA A 369 33.37 -53.29 20.94
C ALA A 369 32.68 -52.90 19.61
N THR A 370 33.55 -52.70 18.59
CA THR A 370 33.72 -53.50 17.35
C THR A 370 32.50 -53.93 16.51
N GLN A 371 32.43 -53.49 15.24
CA GLN A 371 32.62 -54.34 14.02
C GLN A 371 32.38 -53.58 12.68
N THR A 372 33.46 -53.51 11.89
CA THR A 372 33.64 -53.97 10.50
C THR A 372 32.72 -53.53 9.33
N MET A 373 33.35 -52.77 8.42
CA MET A 373 33.33 -52.78 6.93
C MET A 373 32.03 -53.00 6.13
N ALA A 374 31.67 -52.06 5.24
CA ALA A 374 31.94 -52.17 3.79
C ALA A 374 31.18 -51.09 2.97
N SER A 375 31.94 -50.48 2.06
CA SER A 375 31.58 -49.84 0.78
C SER A 375 30.11 -49.75 0.34
N SER A 376 29.68 -48.54 -0.05
CA SER A 376 29.04 -48.33 -1.37
C SER A 376 28.95 -46.85 -1.71
N SER A 377 29.57 -46.52 -2.84
CA SER A 377 29.50 -45.25 -3.54
C SER A 377 28.06 -44.95 -3.96
N SER A 378 27.57 -43.73 -3.72
CA SER A 378 26.48 -43.18 -4.54
C SER A 378 26.63 -41.68 -4.72
N VAL A 379 26.75 -41.34 -6.00
CA VAL A 379 26.72 -40.00 -6.58
C VAL A 379 25.29 -39.49 -6.46
N VAL A 380 25.06 -38.39 -5.74
CA VAL A 380 23.79 -37.66 -5.80
C VAL A 380 23.98 -36.48 -6.73
N ARG A 381 23.52 -36.66 -7.97
CA ARG A 381 23.30 -35.59 -8.94
C ARG A 381 22.07 -34.79 -8.52
N SER A 382 22.24 -33.48 -8.55
CA SER A 382 21.21 -32.45 -8.57
C SER A 382 20.26 -32.63 -9.75
N GLY A 383 18.96 -32.72 -9.46
CA GLY A 383 17.88 -32.76 -10.46
C GLY A 383 16.93 -31.59 -10.25
N ASN A 384 16.92 -30.68 -11.22
CA ASN A 384 15.89 -29.65 -11.41
C ASN A 384 14.52 -30.30 -11.63
N ILE A 385 13.49 -29.77 -10.97
CA ILE A 385 12.08 -30.04 -11.28
C ILE A 385 11.51 -28.77 -11.92
N TYR A 386 11.49 -28.78 -13.25
CA TYR A 386 10.51 -28.08 -14.08
C TYR A 386 9.77 -29.18 -14.87
N ASP A 387 8.50 -28.91 -15.17
CA ASP A 387 7.58 -29.68 -16.02
C ASP A 387 6.90 -30.93 -15.43
N VAL A 388 5.72 -30.74 -14.81
CA VAL A 388 4.51 -31.53 -15.14
C VAL A 388 3.27 -30.65 -14.89
N LEU A 389 2.30 -30.73 -15.81
CA LEU A 389 0.91 -30.21 -15.79
C LEU A 389 0.62 -28.94 -16.60
N ASN A 390 0.86 -29.03 -17.91
CA ASN A 390 -0.05 -28.47 -18.91
C ASN A 390 -0.87 -29.62 -19.52
N GLY A 391 -2.19 -29.55 -19.40
CA GLY A 391 -3.12 -30.53 -19.97
C GLY A 391 -4.59 -30.13 -19.84
N THR A 392 -5.07 -29.35 -20.81
CA THR A 392 -6.44 -29.34 -21.35
C THR A 392 -7.63 -29.02 -20.43
N VAL A 393 -8.17 -27.79 -20.58
CA VAL A 393 -9.60 -27.57 -20.89
C VAL A 393 -9.68 -26.40 -21.89
N LYS A 394 -9.96 -26.74 -23.15
CA LYS A 394 -10.51 -25.81 -24.14
C LYS A 394 -12.02 -25.68 -23.92
N ASP A 395 -12.58 -24.60 -24.44
CA ASP A 395 -14.00 -24.31 -24.65
C ASP A 395 -14.74 -23.70 -23.44
N ILE A 396 -14.96 -22.39 -23.50
CA ILE A 396 -16.28 -21.73 -23.50
C ILE A 396 -16.05 -20.26 -23.87
N GLU A 397 -16.35 -19.93 -25.12
CA GLU A 397 -16.73 -18.57 -25.57
C GLU A 397 -18.22 -18.37 -25.30
N LYS A 398 -18.57 -17.31 -24.56
CA LYS A 398 -19.73 -16.42 -24.77
C LYS A 398 -19.75 -15.29 -23.74
#